data_AF-A0A6C1QSV2-F1
#
_entry.id   AF-A0A6C1QSV2-F1
#
_cell.length_a   1.000
_cell.length_b   1.000
_cell.length_c   1.000
_cell.angle_alpha   90.00
_cell.angle_beta   90.00
_cell.angle_gamma   90.00
#
_symmetry.space_group_name_H-M   'P 1'
#
loop_
_entity.id
_entity.type
_entity.pdbx_description
1 polymer ?
#
loop_
_entity_poly.entity_id
_entity_poly.type
_entity_poly.pdbx_seq_one_letter_code
_entity_poly.pdbx_strand_id
1 'polypeptide(L)'
;QAFPVTQNELLTSLNSGMVDGFYASPIAAAGFQWFARAPHMLDLPVAPFLGAFVVSDRAWARVPNNLKPQLIAAVESHIARLDDAARDLEAEAIRAMRGFGLQTTELTESERQAWFSEFERSLPMTVGRVFDEATYRQVQGHLAEIRR
;
A
#
# COMPACT_ATOMS: atom_id res chain seq x y z
N GLN A 1 10.39 -6.46 -16.66
CA GLN A 1 9.04 -7.04 -16.85
C GLN A 1 8.53 -7.49 -15.49
N ALA A 2 7.22 -7.44 -15.23
CA ALA A 2 6.67 -7.91 -13.95
C ALA A 2 6.41 -9.43 -14.00
N PHE A 3 6.77 -10.13 -12.92
CA PHE A 3 6.50 -11.56 -12.73
C PHE A 3 5.65 -11.76 -11.46
N PRO A 4 4.62 -12.60 -11.51
CA PRO A 4 3.89 -12.96 -10.29
C PRO A 4 4.78 -13.84 -9.42
N VAL A 5 5.13 -13.35 -8.23
CA VAL A 5 5.93 -14.08 -7.23
C VAL A 5 5.13 -14.09 -5.93
N THR A 6 5.01 -15.26 -5.31
CA THR A 6 4.33 -15.35 -4.01
C THR A 6 5.21 -14.74 -2.92
N GLN A 7 4.58 -14.20 -1.87
CA GLN A 7 5.30 -13.57 -0.76
C GLN A 7 6.37 -14.49 -0.14
N ASN A 8 6.07 -15.79 0.00
CA ASN A 8 6.98 -16.77 0.59
C ASN A 8 8.18 -17.09 -0.31
N GLU A 9 8.07 -16.84 -1.62
CA GLU A 9 9.12 -17.12 -2.60
C GLU A 9 9.95 -15.89 -2.94
N LEU A 10 9.54 -14.69 -2.52
CA LEU A 10 10.17 -13.44 -2.95
C LEU A 10 11.66 -13.39 -2.59
N LEU A 11 12.03 -13.76 -1.37
CA LEU A 11 13.44 -13.77 -0.97
C LEU A 11 14.27 -14.78 -1.79
N THR A 12 13.73 -15.97 -2.03
CA THR A 12 14.38 -16.99 -2.88
C THR A 12 14.53 -16.49 -4.31
N SER A 13 13.52 -15.80 -4.83
CA SER A 13 13.48 -15.22 -6.18
C SER A 13 14.49 -14.08 -6.35
N LEU A 14 14.66 -13.26 -5.32
CA LEU A 14 15.71 -12.23 -5.25
C LEU A 14 17.10 -12.87 -5.17
N ASN A 15 17.26 -13.92 -4.35
CA ASN A 15 18.55 -14.62 -4.20
C ASN A 15 19.00 -15.31 -5.49
N SER A 16 18.06 -15.85 -6.28
CA SER A 16 18.37 -16.52 -7.55
C SER A 16 18.54 -15.56 -8.72
N GLY A 17 18.19 -14.27 -8.56
CA GLY A 17 18.16 -13.30 -9.65
C GLY A 17 16.99 -13.49 -10.62
N MET A 18 15.92 -14.19 -10.20
CA MET A 18 14.69 -14.29 -11.02
C MET A 18 13.94 -12.95 -11.07
N VAL A 19 14.04 -12.17 -9.99
CA VAL A 19 13.56 -10.79 -9.92
C VAL A 19 14.62 -9.92 -9.27
N ASP A 20 14.71 -8.66 -9.69
CA ASP A 20 15.72 -7.72 -9.19
C ASP A 20 15.12 -6.64 -8.27
N GLY A 21 13.79 -6.66 -8.08
CA GLY A 21 13.07 -5.67 -7.28
C GLY A 21 11.64 -6.10 -7.00
N PHE A 22 10.96 -5.36 -6.13
CA PHE A 22 9.61 -5.65 -5.70
C PHE A 22 8.85 -4.37 -5.31
N TYR A 23 7.52 -4.49 -5.20
CA TYR A 23 6.65 -3.47 -4.66
C TYR A 23 5.95 -4.02 -3.41
N ALA A 24 6.26 -3.44 -2.25
CA ALA A 24 5.71 -3.83 -0.95
C ALA A 24 5.81 -2.67 0.05
N SER A 25 5.12 -2.76 1.19
CA SER A 25 5.28 -1.79 2.27
C SER A 25 6.69 -1.88 2.90
N PRO A 26 7.25 -0.76 3.40
CA PRO A 26 8.53 -0.77 4.11
C PRO A 26 8.56 -1.72 5.31
N ILE A 27 7.43 -1.88 6.02
CA ILE A 27 7.30 -2.81 7.14
C ILE A 27 7.53 -4.26 6.68
N ALA A 28 6.92 -4.67 5.55
CA ALA A 28 7.12 -6.01 5.01
C ALA A 28 8.57 -6.20 4.53
N ALA A 29 9.11 -5.22 3.80
CA ALA A 29 10.49 -5.26 3.32
C ALA A 29 11.50 -5.45 4.45
N ALA A 30 11.32 -4.72 5.57
CA ALA A 30 12.13 -4.84 6.76
C ALA A 30 11.92 -6.18 7.48
N GLY A 31 10.66 -6.55 7.75
CA GLY A 31 10.31 -7.75 8.52
C GLY A 31 10.75 -9.06 7.86
N PHE A 32 10.68 -9.14 6.53
CA PHE A 32 11.16 -10.30 5.77
C PHE A 32 12.60 -10.16 5.26
N GLN A 33 13.26 -9.05 5.60
CA GLN A 33 14.64 -8.73 5.20
C GLN A 33 14.89 -8.76 3.67
N TRP A 34 13.86 -8.48 2.86
CA TRP A 34 14.01 -8.43 1.40
C TRP A 34 14.93 -7.31 0.94
N PHE A 35 15.01 -6.21 1.70
CA PHE A 35 15.87 -5.06 1.39
C PHE A 35 17.36 -5.43 1.34
N ALA A 36 17.79 -6.49 2.03
CA ALA A 36 19.18 -6.94 1.98
C ALA A 36 19.58 -7.45 0.58
N ARG A 37 18.61 -7.88 -0.23
CA ARG A 37 18.83 -8.32 -1.63
C ARG A 37 18.40 -7.29 -2.67
N ALA A 38 17.50 -6.37 -2.33
CA ALA A 38 17.18 -5.20 -3.13
C ALA A 38 17.48 -3.91 -2.32
N PRO A 39 18.74 -3.47 -2.27
CA PRO A 39 19.19 -2.41 -1.33
C PRO A 39 18.90 -0.99 -1.84
N HIS A 40 18.04 -0.84 -2.84
CA HIS A 40 17.64 0.47 -3.37
C HIS A 40 16.12 0.62 -3.28
N MET A 41 15.66 1.73 -2.69
CA MET A 41 14.26 2.08 -2.57
C MET A 41 14.01 3.44 -3.21
N LEU A 42 12.98 3.52 -4.05
CA LEU A 42 12.50 4.80 -4.56
C LEU A 42 11.57 5.44 -3.53
N ASP A 43 11.84 6.69 -3.14
CA ASP A 43 10.99 7.44 -2.22
C ASP A 43 9.81 8.10 -2.96
N LEU A 44 8.92 7.25 -3.47
CA LEU A 44 7.71 7.62 -4.18
C LEU A 44 6.50 6.97 -3.49
N PRO A 45 5.57 7.75 -2.90
CA PRO A 45 4.33 7.22 -2.34
C PRO A 45 3.37 6.82 -3.47
N VAL A 46 3.50 5.58 -3.96
CA VAL A 46 2.75 5.07 -5.13
C VAL A 46 1.27 4.86 -4.81
N ALA A 47 0.93 4.22 -3.70
CA ALA A 47 -0.45 3.95 -3.31
C ALA A 47 -0.59 3.79 -1.79
N PRO A 48 -1.77 4.08 -1.22
CA PRO A 48 -2.05 3.75 0.17
C PRO A 48 -2.15 2.23 0.36
N PHE A 49 -1.84 1.75 1.56
CA PHE A 49 -2.17 0.39 1.97
C PHE A 49 -3.66 0.33 2.34
N LEU A 50 -4.42 -0.53 1.67
CA LEU A 50 -5.86 -0.69 1.90
C LEU A 50 -6.13 -1.97 2.68
N GLY A 51 -6.83 -1.83 3.81
CA GLY A 51 -7.30 -2.93 4.64
C GLY A 51 -8.80 -2.81 4.94
N ALA A 52 -9.42 -3.93 5.33
CA ALA A 52 -10.82 -3.94 5.75
C ALA A 52 -11.04 -4.95 6.88
N PHE A 53 -11.85 -4.56 7.86
CA PHE A 53 -12.43 -5.50 8.81
C PHE A 53 -13.74 -6.03 8.25
N VAL A 54 -13.75 -7.30 7.86
CA VAL A 54 -14.91 -7.94 7.23
C VAL A 54 -15.49 -8.98 8.17
N VAL A 55 -16.81 -8.93 8.36
CA VAL A 55 -17.58 -9.91 9.13
C VAL A 55 -18.66 -10.46 8.22
N SER A 56 -18.90 -11.78 8.27
CA SER A 56 -19.99 -12.36 7.49
C SER A 56 -21.35 -11.83 7.95
N ASP A 57 -22.27 -11.62 7.01
CA ASP A 57 -23.63 -11.19 7.31
C ASP A 57 -24.33 -12.11 8.34
N ARG A 58 -24.08 -13.42 8.26
CA ARG A 58 -24.59 -14.41 9.21
C ARG A 58 -24.10 -14.14 10.63
N ALA A 59 -22.82 -13.83 10.80
CA ALA A 59 -22.27 -13.51 12.11
C ALA A 59 -22.79 -12.15 12.59
N TRP A 60 -22.84 -11.15 11.71
CA TRP A 60 -23.32 -9.82 12.02
C TRP A 60 -24.80 -9.79 12.42
N ALA A 61 -25.64 -10.61 11.77
CA ALA A 61 -27.06 -10.76 12.10
C ALA A 61 -27.30 -11.30 13.52
N ARG A 62 -26.35 -12.07 14.06
CA ARG A 62 -26.42 -12.62 15.43
C ARG A 62 -26.02 -11.59 16.49
N VAL A 63 -25.41 -10.47 16.11
CA VAL A 63 -25.06 -9.39 17.03
C VAL A 63 -26.34 -8.66 17.44
N PRO A 64 -26.60 -8.47 18.75
CA PRO A 64 -27.72 -7.65 19.22
C PRO A 64 -27.69 -6.24 18.61
N ASN A 65 -28.84 -5.75 18.14
CA ASN A 65 -28.92 -4.47 17.42
C ASN A 65 -28.42 -3.27 18.25
N ASN A 66 -28.55 -3.32 19.57
CA ASN A 66 -28.04 -2.29 20.48
C ASN A 66 -26.51 -2.27 20.61
N LEU A 67 -25.82 -3.36 20.24
CA LEU A 67 -24.35 -3.44 20.27
C LEU A 67 -23.71 -3.08 18.94
N LYS A 68 -24.42 -3.20 17.81
CA LYS A 68 -23.88 -2.93 16.48
C LYS A 68 -23.24 -1.53 16.35
N PRO A 69 -23.89 -0.42 16.79
CA PRO A 69 -23.27 0.90 16.70
C PRO A 69 -22.01 1.03 17.56
N GLN A 70 -21.99 0.37 18.74
CA GLN A 70 -20.83 0.39 19.64
C GLN A 70 -19.64 -0.36 19.04
N LEU A 71 -19.89 -1.50 18.38
CA LEU A 71 -18.84 -2.24 17.68
C LEU A 71 -18.28 -1.45 16.50
N ILE A 72 -19.13 -0.79 15.71
CA ILE A 72 -18.69 0.07 14.59
C ILE A 72 -17.81 1.21 15.13
N ALA A 73 -18.29 1.96 16.12
CA ALA A 73 -17.54 3.07 16.70
C ALA A 73 -16.20 2.64 17.32
N ALA A 74 -16.17 1.46 17.95
CA ALA A 74 -14.92 0.88 18.45
C ALA A 74 -13.95 0.60 17.30
N VAL A 75 -14.41 -0.08 16.24
CA VAL A 75 -13.59 -0.39 15.07
C VAL A 75 -13.05 0.88 14.41
N GLU A 76 -13.88 1.90 14.20
CA GLU A 76 -13.46 3.19 13.63
C GLU A 76 -12.36 3.86 14.47
N SER A 77 -12.52 3.88 15.80
CA SER A 77 -11.50 4.42 16.71
C SER A 77 -10.19 3.60 16.70
N HIS A 78 -10.29 2.29 16.54
CA HIS A 78 -9.11 1.42 16.46
C HIS A 78 -8.38 1.54 15.12
N ILE A 79 -9.12 1.67 14.00
CA ILE A 79 -8.53 1.86 12.68
C ILE A 79 -7.76 3.17 12.61
N ALA A 80 -8.34 4.29 13.09
CA ALA A 80 -7.65 5.58 13.07
C ALA A 80 -6.29 5.53 13.79
N ARG A 81 -6.23 4.86 14.96
CA ARG A 81 -4.97 4.66 15.69
C ARG A 81 -4.01 3.70 15.00
N LEU A 82 -4.55 2.68 14.31
CA LEU A 82 -3.73 1.74 13.55
C LEU A 82 -3.06 2.45 12.37
N ASP A 83 -3.76 3.36 11.68
CA ASP A 83 -3.20 4.13 10.57
C ASP A 83 -2.03 5.03 11.03
N ASP A 84 -2.19 5.71 12.16
CA ASP A 84 -1.11 6.51 12.77
C ASP A 84 0.09 5.62 13.12
N ALA A 85 -0.14 4.51 13.83
CA ALA A 85 0.91 3.59 14.23
C ALA A 85 1.61 2.93 13.02
N ALA A 86 0.88 2.64 11.94
CA ALA A 86 1.45 2.08 10.72
C ALA A 86 2.38 3.08 10.02
N ARG A 87 2.00 4.35 9.93
CA ARG A 87 2.86 5.41 9.37
C ARG A 87 4.16 5.57 10.17
N ASP A 88 4.06 5.59 11.50
CA ASP A 88 5.22 5.70 12.37
C ASP A 88 6.16 4.50 12.21
N LEU A 89 5.58 3.29 12.14
CA LEU A 89 6.32 2.05 11.97
C LEU A 89 6.96 1.93 10.58
N GLU A 90 6.31 2.41 9.51
CA GLU A 90 6.92 2.51 8.17
C GLU A 90 8.14 3.43 8.19
N ALA A 91 8.02 4.60 8.82
CA ALA A 91 9.13 5.54 8.95
C ALA A 91 10.29 4.93 9.77
N GLU A 92 9.99 4.19 10.83
CA GLU A 92 10.99 3.45 11.61
C GLU A 92 11.65 2.35 10.80
N ALA A 93 10.87 1.55 10.06
CA ALA A 93 11.39 0.49 9.20
C ALA A 93 12.36 1.05 8.15
N ILE A 94 12.02 2.16 7.49
CA ILE A 94 12.92 2.84 6.54
C ILE A 94 14.21 3.29 7.24
N ARG A 95 14.12 3.93 8.41
CA ARG A 95 15.30 4.37 9.18
C ARG A 95 16.20 3.19 9.56
N ALA A 96 15.62 2.10 10.04
CA ALA A 96 16.34 0.89 10.41
C ALA A 96 17.03 0.28 9.19
N MET A 97 16.30 0.08 8.08
CA MET A 97 16.86 -0.47 6.84
C MET A 97 17.99 0.42 6.28
N ARG A 98 17.87 1.76 6.33
CA ARG A 98 18.95 2.69 5.96
C ARG A 98 20.21 2.46 6.80
N GLY A 99 20.04 2.24 8.11
CA GLY A 99 21.14 1.86 9.02
C GLY A 99 21.83 0.54 8.65
N PHE A 100 21.15 -0.35 7.92
CA PHE A 100 21.67 -1.61 7.39
C PHE A 100 21.98 -1.55 5.89
N GLY A 101 22.13 -0.37 5.30
CA GLY A 101 22.63 -0.18 3.94
C GLY A 101 21.59 0.01 2.86
N LEU A 102 20.29 0.16 3.20
CA LEU A 102 19.28 0.59 2.23
C LEU A 102 19.59 2.01 1.72
N GLN A 103 19.67 2.16 0.41
CA GLN A 103 19.83 3.43 -0.27
C GLN A 103 18.47 3.91 -0.76
N THR A 104 18.07 5.10 -0.34
CA THR A 104 16.81 5.71 -0.76
C THR A 104 17.06 6.78 -1.80
N THR A 105 16.38 6.70 -2.92
CA THR A 105 16.44 7.69 -4.00
C THR A 105 15.24 8.62 -3.90
N GLU A 106 15.49 9.89 -3.61
CA GLU A 106 14.49 10.94 -3.68
C GLU A 106 14.38 11.47 -5.11
N LEU A 107 13.14 11.73 -5.55
CA LEU A 107 12.87 12.26 -6.89
C LEU A 107 12.79 13.78 -6.87
N THR A 108 13.38 14.40 -7.90
CA THR A 108 13.06 15.80 -8.24
C THR A 108 11.59 15.93 -8.62
N GLU A 109 11.06 17.15 -8.58
CA GLU A 109 9.67 17.40 -8.99
C GLU A 109 9.42 17.00 -10.45
N SER A 110 10.39 17.25 -11.35
CA SER A 110 10.29 16.83 -12.75
C SER A 110 10.23 15.32 -12.92
N GLU A 111 11.01 14.56 -12.15
CA GLU A 111 11.00 13.09 -12.23
C GLU A 111 9.72 12.53 -11.59
N ARG A 112 9.27 13.11 -10.48
CA ARG A 112 7.98 12.77 -9.86
C ARG A 112 6.83 12.99 -10.84
N GLN A 113 6.81 14.14 -11.53
CA GLN A 113 5.81 14.42 -12.56
C GLN A 113 5.90 13.44 -13.74
N ALA A 114 7.10 13.00 -14.13
CA ALA A 114 7.27 12.01 -15.18
C ALA A 114 6.63 10.65 -14.79
N TRP A 115 6.78 10.23 -13.53
CA TRP A 115 6.11 9.04 -12.99
C TRP A 115 4.58 9.18 -13.04
N PHE A 116 4.04 10.31 -12.56
CA PHE A 116 2.59 10.53 -12.57
C PHE A 116 2.01 10.56 -13.98
N SER A 117 2.69 11.22 -14.92
CA SER A 117 2.26 11.23 -16.33
C SER A 117 2.26 9.84 -16.95
N GLU A 118 3.17 8.95 -16.55
CA GLU A 118 3.14 7.56 -16.99
C GLU A 118 1.95 6.78 -16.40
N PHE A 119 1.62 7.00 -15.12
CA PHE A 119 0.40 6.44 -14.53
C PHE A 119 -0.86 6.95 -15.25
N GLU A 120 -0.93 8.24 -15.57
CA GLU A 120 -2.05 8.84 -16.29
C GLU A 120 -2.22 8.27 -17.71
N ARG A 121 -1.13 7.97 -18.42
CA ARG A 121 -1.17 7.33 -19.74
C ARG A 121 -1.82 5.95 -19.72
N SER A 122 -1.80 5.27 -18.57
CA SER A 122 -2.44 3.96 -18.42
C SER A 122 -3.96 4.05 -18.23
N LEU A 123 -4.51 5.22 -17.87
CA LEU A 123 -5.92 5.39 -17.53
C LEU A 123 -6.88 4.99 -18.66
N PRO A 124 -6.69 5.40 -19.93
CA PRO A 124 -7.61 5.03 -21.01
C PRO A 124 -7.67 3.52 -21.29
N MET A 125 -6.62 2.79 -20.89
CA MET A 125 -6.52 1.34 -21.09
C MET A 125 -7.02 0.54 -19.89
N THR A 126 -7.22 1.19 -18.73
CA THR A 126 -7.56 0.53 -17.45
C THR A 126 -8.95 0.90 -16.95
N VAL A 127 -9.35 2.17 -17.02
CA VAL A 127 -10.69 2.64 -16.61
C VAL A 127 -11.76 2.03 -17.52
N GLY A 128 -12.78 1.41 -16.92
CA GLY A 128 -13.87 0.73 -17.63
C GLY A 128 -13.49 -0.63 -18.22
N ARG A 129 -12.23 -1.07 -18.06
CA ARG A 129 -11.73 -2.36 -18.56
C ARG A 129 -11.20 -3.26 -17.45
N VAL A 130 -10.27 -2.73 -16.66
CA VAL A 130 -9.65 -3.43 -15.51
C VAL A 130 -10.43 -3.13 -14.23
N PHE A 131 -10.88 -1.89 -14.06
CA PHE A 131 -11.71 -1.47 -12.94
C PHE A 131 -12.88 -0.61 -13.43
N ASP A 132 -13.97 -0.64 -12.68
CA ASP A 132 -15.21 0.05 -13.00
C ASP A 132 -15.03 1.58 -13.05
N GLU A 133 -15.59 2.21 -14.08
CA GLU A 133 -15.46 3.64 -14.30
C GLU A 133 -16.23 4.45 -13.25
N ALA A 134 -17.41 3.99 -12.83
CA ALA A 134 -18.20 4.71 -11.83
C ALA A 134 -17.47 4.76 -10.48
N THR A 135 -16.89 3.64 -10.06
CA THR A 135 -16.05 3.53 -8.86
C THR A 135 -14.82 4.43 -8.96
N TYR A 136 -14.11 4.43 -10.09
CA TYR A 136 -12.97 5.32 -10.32
C TYR A 136 -13.36 6.80 -10.15
N ARG A 137 -14.48 7.22 -10.75
CA ARG A 137 -14.99 8.59 -10.62
C ARG A 137 -15.37 8.95 -9.18
N GLN A 138 -15.95 8.00 -8.42
CA GLN A 138 -16.25 8.22 -6.99
C GLN A 138 -14.98 8.47 -6.18
N VAL A 139 -13.94 7.64 -6.38
CA VAL A 139 -12.65 7.81 -5.70
C VAL A 139 -12.03 9.17 -6.05
N GLN A 140 -12.04 9.57 -7.32
CA GLN A 140 -11.55 10.88 -7.74
C GLN A 140 -12.33 12.04 -7.09
N GLY A 141 -13.64 11.90 -6.95
CA GLY A 141 -14.48 12.86 -6.23
C GLY A 141 -14.05 13.04 -4.77
N HIS A 142 -13.92 11.94 -4.03
CA HIS A 142 -13.46 11.99 -2.64
C HIS A 142 -12.03 12.54 -2.50
N LEU A 143 -11.12 12.18 -3.41
CA LEU A 143 -9.75 12.72 -3.40
C LEU A 143 -9.74 14.23 -3.65
N ALA A 144 -10.59 14.74 -4.54
CA ALA A 144 -10.70 16.17 -4.81
C ALA A 144 -11.26 16.94 -3.60
N GLU A 145 -12.12 16.32 -2.80
CA GLU A 145 -12.62 16.91 -1.54
C GLU A 145 -11.54 16.94 -0.46
N ILE A 146 -10.78 15.84 -0.30
CA ILE A 146 -9.73 15.71 0.71
C ILE A 146 -8.52 16.62 0.41
N ARG A 147 -8.21 16.85 -0.87
CA ARG A 147 -7.05 17.66 -1.31
C ARG A 147 -7.33 19.16 -1.40
N ARG A 148 -8.57 19.61 -1.13
CA ARG A 148 -8.89 21.03 -0.98
C ARG A 148 -8.36 21.55 0.35
#